data_AF-A0A2V5Z4E8-F1
#
_entry.id   AF-A0A2V5Z4E8-F1
#
_cell.length_a   1.000
_cell.length_b   1.000
_cell.length_c   1.000
_cell.angle_alpha   90.00
_cell.angle_beta   90.00
_cell.angle_gamma   90.00
#
_symmetry.space_group_name_H-M   'P 1'
#
loop_
_entity.id
_entity.type
_entity.pdbx_description
1 polymer ?
#
loop_
_entity_poly.entity_id
_entity_poly.type
_entity_poly.pdbx_seq_one_letter_code
_entity_poly.pdbx_strand_id
1 'polypeptide(L)'
;TDGGATWQTPISIPNSPQWGTLDVASNGNLFIGGGDSDSSFWCIRSSNAQDPSVTPTFDQITTINMGGSLVFGGTVNPGGLAGQIFLAVDRSGGATNNNIYMVASVSSGGGTNVMFARSTDGGQSFSAPVRINDDPVNSSKWHWFGTIGVAPNGRIDSVWLDSRNAANNIDSQLFYSYSTDGGVTWSANVAVSDSFNPLEGWPIQQKIGDYITIVSDNTGGDVAYSATFNFNPSSGQHEQDVYFVRVSPSGGPTPTPTVSPTPTTTPTVTPTATATATPTVTVTPSGTPTATPRQTPTPRFGPTPRPRPTPAPRP
;
A
#
# COMPACT_ATOMS: atom_id res chain seq x y z
N THR A 1 -17.14 1.39 -12.32
CA THR A 1 -16.92 2.33 -11.20
C THR A 1 -17.27 3.73 -11.66
N ASP A 2 -17.52 4.67 -10.75
CA ASP A 2 -17.92 6.05 -11.05
C ASP A 2 -16.73 7.04 -11.06
N GLY A 3 -15.51 6.53 -11.25
CA GLY A 3 -14.29 7.33 -11.19
C GLY A 3 -13.85 7.74 -9.77
N GLY A 4 -14.38 7.10 -8.72
CA GLY A 4 -14.04 7.39 -7.33
C GLY A 4 -14.93 8.45 -6.69
N ALA A 5 -16.10 8.72 -7.27
CA ALA A 5 -17.10 9.63 -6.71
C ALA A 5 -17.80 9.01 -5.49
N THR A 6 -17.93 7.68 -5.45
CA THR A 6 -18.46 6.93 -4.30
C THR A 6 -17.59 5.73 -3.98
N TRP A 7 -17.63 5.32 -2.71
CA TRP A 7 -16.93 4.16 -2.19
C TRP A 7 -17.92 3.25 -1.48
N GLN A 8 -17.72 1.95 -1.60
CA GLN A 8 -18.46 0.99 -0.78
C GLN A 8 -18.14 1.17 0.71
N THR A 9 -19.05 0.71 1.58
CA THR A 9 -18.75 0.59 3.01
C THR A 9 -17.49 -0.25 3.23
N PRO A 10 -16.59 0.13 4.16
CA PRO A 10 -15.43 -0.68 4.48
C PRO A 10 -15.80 -2.11 4.86
N ILE A 11 -14.99 -3.06 4.41
CA ILE A 11 -15.09 -4.48 4.73
C ILE A 11 -13.88 -4.93 5.54
N SER A 12 -14.06 -5.91 6.41
CA SER A 12 -12.96 -6.48 7.18
C SER A 12 -12.08 -7.37 6.31
N ILE A 13 -10.77 -7.22 6.47
CA ILE A 13 -9.77 -8.13 5.91
C ILE A 13 -9.44 -9.18 6.98
N PRO A 14 -9.45 -10.49 6.68
CA PRO A 14 -9.07 -11.53 7.63
C PRO A 14 -7.71 -11.26 8.27
N ASN A 15 -7.54 -11.59 9.55
CA ASN A 15 -6.34 -11.33 10.36
C ASN A 15 -5.93 -9.86 10.52
N SER A 16 -6.71 -8.90 9.97
CA SER A 16 -6.47 -7.46 10.12
C SER A 16 -5.02 -7.03 9.82
N PRO A 17 -4.47 -7.37 8.63
CA PRO A 17 -3.08 -7.06 8.31
C PRO A 17 -2.81 -5.55 8.40
N GLN A 18 -1.65 -5.22 8.96
CA GLN A 18 -1.15 -3.88 9.22
C GLN A 18 0.19 -3.65 8.53
N TRP A 19 0.57 -2.37 8.42
CA TRP A 19 1.90 -1.91 8.02
C TRP A 19 2.39 -2.40 6.65
N GLY A 20 1.46 -2.82 5.80
CA GLY A 20 1.71 -3.45 4.53
C GLY A 20 1.20 -2.66 3.32
N THR A 21 1.35 -3.24 2.14
CA THR A 21 0.81 -2.71 0.88
C THR A 21 -0.07 -3.74 0.18
N LEU A 22 -0.81 -3.29 -0.82
CA LEU A 22 -1.61 -4.13 -1.69
C LEU A 22 -1.20 -3.95 -3.13
N ASP A 23 -1.49 -4.94 -3.96
CA ASP A 23 -1.24 -4.88 -5.39
C ASP A 23 -2.20 -5.81 -6.17
N VAL A 24 -2.45 -5.51 -7.44
CA VAL A 24 -3.45 -6.21 -8.27
C VAL A 24 -2.82 -6.95 -9.44
N ALA A 25 -2.86 -8.27 -9.47
CA ALA A 25 -2.31 -9.09 -10.56
C ALA A 25 -2.91 -8.77 -11.95
N SER A 26 -2.23 -9.19 -13.02
CA SER A 26 -2.68 -8.97 -14.41
C SER A 26 -4.01 -9.67 -14.73
N ASN A 27 -4.41 -10.64 -13.92
CA ASN A 27 -5.70 -11.35 -14.00
C ASN A 27 -6.81 -10.72 -13.13
N GLY A 28 -6.55 -9.56 -12.51
CA GLY A 28 -7.49 -8.81 -11.69
C GLY A 28 -7.60 -9.29 -10.22
N ASN A 29 -6.85 -10.31 -9.81
CA ASN A 29 -6.80 -10.70 -8.40
C ASN A 29 -6.10 -9.63 -7.56
N LEU A 30 -6.75 -9.21 -6.48
CA LEU A 30 -6.16 -8.33 -5.47
C LEU A 30 -5.35 -9.17 -4.48
N PHE A 31 -4.13 -8.73 -4.16
CA PHE A 31 -3.28 -9.27 -3.11
C PHE A 31 -2.97 -8.19 -2.09
N ILE A 32 -3.05 -8.52 -0.81
CA ILE A 32 -2.74 -7.65 0.31
C ILE A 32 -1.65 -8.32 1.13
N GLY A 33 -0.49 -7.67 1.22
CA GLY A 33 0.60 -8.07 2.08
C GLY A 33 0.56 -7.25 3.36
N GLY A 34 0.84 -7.85 4.50
CA GLY A 34 0.93 -7.13 5.76
C GLY A 34 1.30 -8.03 6.91
N GLY A 35 1.36 -7.47 8.10
CA GLY A 35 1.66 -8.23 9.30
C GLY A 35 0.72 -7.87 10.45
N ASP A 36 1.05 -8.32 11.64
CA ASP A 36 0.34 -7.96 12.87
C ASP A 36 1.32 -7.64 14.00
N SER A 37 0.77 -7.26 15.16
CA SER A 37 1.57 -6.94 16.34
C SER A 37 2.42 -8.10 16.85
N ASP A 38 2.07 -9.33 16.48
CA ASP A 38 2.79 -10.55 16.87
C ASP A 38 3.87 -10.92 15.84
N SER A 39 4.07 -10.07 14.82
CA SER A 39 5.00 -10.29 13.71
C SER A 39 4.69 -11.53 12.88
N SER A 40 3.43 -11.92 12.77
CA SER A 40 3.01 -12.81 11.68
C SER A 40 2.95 -12.01 10.38
N PHE A 41 3.29 -12.64 9.26
CA PHE A 41 3.18 -12.04 7.93
C PHE A 41 2.13 -12.77 7.11
N TRP A 42 1.34 -12.00 6.34
CA TRP A 42 0.18 -12.48 5.61
C TRP A 42 0.25 -12.01 4.16
N CYS A 43 -0.14 -12.90 3.24
CA CYS A 43 -0.61 -12.55 1.91
C CYS A 43 -2.07 -13.00 1.77
N ILE A 44 -2.95 -12.04 1.52
CA ILE A 44 -4.40 -12.26 1.45
C ILE A 44 -4.87 -11.93 0.05
N ARG A 45 -5.61 -12.84 -0.58
CA ARG A 45 -6.14 -12.68 -1.94
C ARG A 45 -7.64 -12.41 -1.91
N SER A 46 -8.09 -11.56 -2.82
CA SER A 46 -9.46 -11.53 -3.31
C SER A 46 -9.47 -11.75 -4.83
N SER A 47 -10.12 -12.82 -5.28
CA SER A 47 -10.31 -13.12 -6.71
C SER A 47 -11.48 -12.38 -7.36
N ASN A 48 -12.39 -11.82 -6.56
CA ASN A 48 -13.58 -11.11 -7.04
C ASN A 48 -13.58 -9.60 -6.79
N ALA A 49 -12.51 -9.02 -6.21
CA ALA A 49 -12.42 -7.58 -5.96
C ALA A 49 -12.52 -6.72 -7.23
N GLN A 50 -12.23 -7.30 -8.40
CA GLN A 50 -12.37 -6.64 -9.70
C GLN A 50 -13.82 -6.47 -10.17
N ASP A 51 -14.77 -7.24 -9.62
CA ASP A 51 -16.17 -7.20 -10.01
C ASP A 51 -16.90 -6.11 -9.21
N PRO A 52 -17.30 -4.99 -9.83
CA PRO A 52 -17.95 -3.89 -9.12
C PRO A 52 -19.40 -4.20 -8.70
N SER A 53 -19.96 -5.34 -9.12
CA SER A 53 -21.32 -5.75 -8.78
C SER A 53 -21.43 -6.57 -7.50
N VAL A 54 -20.28 -6.96 -6.92
CA VAL A 54 -20.22 -7.79 -5.71
C VAL A 54 -19.43 -7.10 -4.60
N THR A 55 -19.76 -7.42 -3.35
CA THR A 55 -18.87 -7.12 -2.23
C THR A 55 -17.66 -8.05 -2.31
N PRO A 56 -16.41 -7.54 -2.32
CA PRO A 56 -15.22 -8.39 -2.36
C PRO A 56 -15.18 -9.38 -1.20
N THR A 57 -14.74 -10.60 -1.50
CA THR A 57 -14.45 -11.64 -0.50
C THR A 57 -13.00 -12.03 -0.57
N PHE A 58 -12.41 -12.40 0.57
CA PHE A 58 -11.02 -12.84 0.67
C PHE A 58 -10.96 -14.37 0.69
N ASP A 59 -10.69 -14.96 -0.46
CA ASP A 59 -10.79 -16.39 -0.73
C ASP A 59 -9.48 -17.16 -0.50
N GLN A 60 -8.38 -16.47 -0.21
CA GLN A 60 -7.12 -17.10 0.16
C GLN A 60 -6.37 -16.27 1.21
N ILE A 61 -5.84 -16.94 2.24
CA ILE A 61 -5.10 -16.34 3.34
C ILE A 61 -3.88 -17.22 3.57
N THR A 62 -2.69 -16.68 3.33
CA THR A 62 -1.44 -17.44 3.40
C THR A 62 -0.49 -16.77 4.38
N THR A 63 -0.01 -17.52 5.36
CA THR A 63 1.06 -17.08 6.26
C THR A 63 2.41 -17.15 5.56
N ILE A 64 3.27 -16.17 5.80
CA ILE A 64 4.59 -16.06 5.18
C ILE A 64 5.65 -16.05 6.28
N ASN A 65 6.73 -16.80 6.08
CA ASN A 65 7.90 -16.73 6.94
C ASN A 65 8.92 -15.75 6.32
N MET A 66 9.09 -14.58 6.95
CA MET A 66 10.08 -13.59 6.51
C MET A 66 11.46 -13.76 7.18
N GLY A 67 11.64 -14.77 8.03
CA GLY A 67 12.92 -15.08 8.68
C GLY A 67 13.25 -14.22 9.91
N GLY A 68 12.29 -13.46 10.42
CA GLY A 68 12.45 -12.61 11.60
C GLY A 68 11.15 -11.87 11.96
N SER A 69 11.25 -10.93 12.89
CA SER A 69 10.13 -10.11 13.36
C SER A 69 10.32 -8.64 13.02
N LEU A 70 9.22 -7.90 12.90
CA LEU A 70 9.30 -6.44 12.76
C LEU A 70 9.83 -5.82 14.05
N VAL A 71 10.54 -4.69 13.91
CA VAL A 71 11.07 -3.93 15.05
C VAL A 71 10.40 -2.57 15.08
N PHE A 72 9.78 -2.23 16.20
CA PHE A 72 9.34 -0.87 16.52
C PHE A 72 10.30 -0.24 17.51
N GLY A 73 10.65 1.04 17.31
CA GLY A 73 11.52 1.79 18.22
C GLY A 73 13.00 1.40 18.14
N GLY A 74 13.47 0.94 16.98
CA GLY A 74 14.89 0.70 16.73
C GLY A 74 15.72 1.99 16.83
N THR A 75 17.03 1.90 17.06
CA THR A 75 17.86 3.10 17.29
C THR A 75 17.92 4.04 16.08
N VAL A 76 17.73 3.52 14.86
CA VAL A 76 17.64 4.31 13.62
C VAL A 76 16.27 4.96 13.42
N ASN A 77 15.22 4.44 14.07
CA ASN A 77 13.86 4.98 14.02
C ASN A 77 13.13 4.82 15.37
N PRO A 78 13.48 5.61 16.40
CA PRO A 78 12.99 5.38 17.77
C PRO A 78 11.49 5.58 17.95
N GLY A 79 10.84 6.31 17.05
CA GLY A 79 9.40 6.57 17.07
C GLY A 79 8.61 5.81 16.01
N GLY A 80 9.17 4.78 15.38
CA GLY A 80 8.52 4.07 14.28
C GLY A 80 9.05 2.66 14.04
N LEU A 81 8.58 2.05 12.95
CA LEU A 81 9.06 0.75 12.53
C LEU A 81 10.43 0.89 11.85
N ALA A 82 11.34 -0.04 12.12
CA ALA A 82 12.50 -0.24 11.26
C ALA A 82 12.11 -0.96 9.95
N GLY A 83 10.98 -1.69 9.95
CA GLY A 83 10.53 -2.46 8.80
C GLY A 83 9.13 -2.09 8.34
N GLN A 84 9.04 -1.79 7.05
CA GLN A 84 7.79 -1.81 6.32
C GLN A 84 7.61 -3.15 5.65
N ILE A 85 6.36 -3.51 5.40
CA ILE A 85 6.01 -4.66 4.61
C ILE A 85 5.57 -4.14 3.25
N PHE A 86 6.21 -4.61 2.18
CA PHE A 86 5.77 -4.34 0.83
C PHE A 86 5.40 -5.63 0.14
N LEU A 87 4.27 -5.61 -0.55
CA LEU A 87 3.86 -6.60 -1.53
C LEU A 87 3.77 -5.93 -2.89
N ALA A 88 4.34 -6.58 -3.89
CA ALA A 88 4.22 -6.23 -5.30
C ALA A 88 3.93 -7.48 -6.12
N VAL A 89 3.21 -7.31 -7.23
CA VAL A 89 2.91 -8.39 -8.17
C VAL A 89 3.55 -8.09 -9.52
N ASP A 90 4.21 -9.09 -10.09
CA ASP A 90 4.76 -9.00 -11.44
C ASP A 90 3.65 -8.94 -12.49
N ARG A 91 3.69 -7.94 -13.36
CA ARG A 91 2.76 -7.74 -14.47
C ARG A 91 3.45 -7.65 -15.83
N SER A 92 4.68 -8.15 -15.91
CA SER A 92 5.53 -8.06 -17.10
C SER A 92 4.98 -8.80 -18.31
N GLY A 93 4.02 -9.71 -18.13
CA GLY A 93 3.59 -10.65 -19.17
C GLY A 93 4.65 -11.72 -19.52
N GLY A 94 5.80 -11.70 -18.84
CA GLY A 94 6.90 -12.64 -19.05
C GLY A 94 6.76 -13.94 -18.24
N ALA A 95 7.88 -14.67 -18.12
CA ALA A 95 7.93 -15.98 -17.44
C ALA A 95 7.56 -15.91 -15.94
N THR A 96 7.70 -14.74 -15.33
CA THR A 96 7.40 -14.48 -13.92
C THR A 96 6.07 -13.76 -13.70
N ASN A 97 5.29 -13.52 -14.76
CA ASN A 97 4.02 -12.80 -14.68
C ASN A 97 3.07 -13.41 -13.64
N ASN A 98 2.46 -12.55 -12.81
CA ASN A 98 1.65 -12.87 -11.65
C ASN A 98 2.36 -13.58 -10.49
N ASN A 99 3.69 -13.65 -10.49
CA ASN A 99 4.42 -13.92 -9.26
C ASN A 99 4.17 -12.80 -8.25
N ILE A 100 4.06 -13.18 -6.99
CA ILE A 100 3.83 -12.25 -5.88
C ILE A 100 5.11 -12.16 -5.07
N TYR A 101 5.54 -10.95 -4.78
CA TYR A 101 6.77 -10.65 -4.08
C TYR A 101 6.48 -9.91 -2.81
N MET A 102 7.11 -10.33 -1.71
CA MET A 102 7.02 -9.66 -0.43
C MET A 102 8.43 -9.32 0.05
N VAL A 103 8.62 -8.09 0.53
CA VAL A 103 9.85 -7.64 1.17
C VAL A 103 9.52 -7.04 2.53
N ALA A 104 10.39 -7.27 3.52
CA ALA A 104 10.33 -6.60 4.80
C ALA A 104 11.71 -6.49 5.44
N SER A 105 11.93 -5.41 6.19
CA SER A 105 13.07 -5.34 7.11
C SER A 105 12.72 -6.01 8.43
N VAL A 106 13.37 -7.12 8.76
CA VAL A 106 13.08 -7.91 9.96
C VAL A 106 14.33 -8.19 10.78
N SER A 107 14.17 -8.38 12.08
CA SER A 107 15.24 -8.79 12.99
C SER A 107 15.14 -10.27 13.31
N SER A 108 16.29 -10.96 13.28
CA SER A 108 16.49 -12.32 13.78
C SER A 108 17.46 -12.36 14.97
N GLY A 109 17.68 -11.21 15.63
CA GLY A 109 18.69 -10.98 16.66
C GLY A 109 19.69 -9.89 16.25
N GLY A 110 19.69 -8.78 17.00
CA GLY A 110 20.48 -7.58 16.66
C GLY A 110 19.67 -6.57 15.83
N GLY A 111 20.32 -5.91 14.88
CA GLY A 111 19.67 -4.99 13.92
C GLY A 111 18.67 -5.68 12.99
N THR A 112 18.53 -5.22 11.75
CA THR A 112 17.56 -5.76 10.78
C THR A 112 18.23 -6.19 9.49
N ASN A 113 17.57 -7.08 8.75
CA ASN A 113 17.92 -7.49 7.39
C ASN A 113 16.75 -7.23 6.46
N VAL A 114 17.03 -6.89 5.20
CA VAL A 114 15.99 -6.84 4.16
C VAL A 114 15.76 -8.25 3.64
N MET A 115 14.61 -8.82 3.99
CA MET A 115 14.23 -10.19 3.66
C MET A 115 13.14 -10.19 2.59
N PHE A 116 13.20 -11.18 1.71
CA PHE A 116 12.34 -11.35 0.56
C PHE A 116 11.74 -12.75 0.53
N ALA A 117 10.47 -12.85 0.14
CA ALA A 117 9.82 -14.12 -0.17
C ALA A 117 8.98 -13.95 -1.44
N ARG A 118 8.84 -15.04 -2.21
CA ARG A 118 8.02 -15.03 -3.43
C ARG A 118 7.03 -16.18 -3.48
N SER A 119 5.89 -15.94 -4.11
CA SER A 119 4.96 -16.97 -4.54
C SER A 119 4.96 -17.07 -6.06
N THR A 120 4.93 -18.31 -6.55
CA THR A 120 4.83 -18.65 -7.99
C THR A 120 3.57 -19.44 -8.31
N ASP A 121 2.67 -19.59 -7.32
CA ASP A 121 1.48 -20.44 -7.36
C ASP A 121 0.19 -19.66 -7.02
N GLY A 122 0.17 -18.36 -7.31
CA GLY A 122 -1.00 -17.50 -7.08
C GLY A 122 -1.25 -17.21 -5.60
N GLY A 123 -0.18 -17.18 -4.80
CA GLY A 123 -0.19 -16.86 -3.38
C GLY A 123 -0.50 -18.04 -2.47
N GLN A 124 -0.55 -19.27 -2.98
CA GLN A 124 -0.91 -20.46 -2.19
C GLN A 124 0.22 -20.85 -1.24
N SER A 125 1.46 -20.71 -1.69
CA SER A 125 2.66 -20.88 -0.87
C SER A 125 3.71 -19.84 -1.23
N PHE A 126 4.66 -19.64 -0.31
CA PHE A 126 5.80 -18.74 -0.49
C PHE A 126 7.10 -19.52 -0.31
N SER A 127 8.15 -19.06 -0.97
CA SER A 127 9.51 -19.58 -0.80
C SER A 127 10.00 -19.43 0.64
N ALA A 128 11.07 -20.15 0.98
CA ALA A 128 11.88 -19.77 2.13
C ALA A 128 12.37 -18.32 1.98
N PRO A 129 12.56 -17.58 3.09
CA PRO A 129 13.00 -16.19 3.03
C PRO A 129 14.44 -16.10 2.52
N VAL A 130 14.68 -15.15 1.62
CA VAL A 130 15.98 -14.83 1.02
C VAL A 130 16.42 -13.46 1.54
N ARG A 131 17.65 -13.35 2.02
CA ARG A 131 18.23 -12.07 2.45
C ARG A 131 18.77 -11.31 1.23
N ILE A 132 18.34 -10.07 1.04
CA ILE A 132 18.80 -9.19 -0.05
C ILE A 132 20.11 -8.51 0.30
N ASN A 133 20.26 -8.06 1.55
CA ASN A 133 21.50 -7.43 1.99
C ASN A 133 22.65 -8.44 2.01
N ASP A 134 23.83 -8.03 1.54
CA ASP A 134 24.99 -8.90 1.30
C ASP A 134 26.16 -8.68 2.29
N ASP A 135 25.96 -7.83 3.31
CA ASP A 135 26.91 -7.67 4.42
C ASP A 135 27.01 -8.98 5.25
N PRO A 136 28.05 -9.12 6.10
CA PRO A 136 28.22 -10.30 6.94
C PRO A 136 26.97 -10.59 7.79
N VAL A 137 26.57 -11.86 7.85
CA VAL A 137 25.44 -12.29 8.67
C VAL A 137 25.70 -11.93 10.14
N ASN A 138 24.67 -11.44 10.84
CA ASN A 138 24.73 -10.99 12.23
C ASN A 138 25.64 -9.76 12.47
N SER A 139 25.77 -8.88 11.48
CA SER A 139 26.54 -7.63 11.58
C SER A 139 26.03 -6.64 12.65
N SER A 140 24.83 -6.87 13.20
CA SER A 140 24.13 -5.94 14.12
C SER A 140 23.89 -4.55 13.49
N LYS A 141 23.92 -4.47 12.16
CA LYS A 141 23.60 -3.27 11.39
C LYS A 141 22.11 -3.17 11.09
N TRP A 142 21.65 -1.95 10.82
CA TRP A 142 20.27 -1.67 10.47
C TRP A 142 20.12 -1.60 8.97
N HIS A 143 19.23 -2.44 8.46
CA HIS A 143 18.77 -2.43 7.08
C HIS A 143 17.27 -2.20 7.12
N TRP A 144 16.83 -0.97 6.95
CA TRP A 144 15.51 -0.51 7.35
C TRP A 144 14.76 0.16 6.20
N PHE A 145 13.43 0.12 6.28
CA PHE A 145 12.53 0.55 5.20
C PHE A 145 12.80 -0.10 3.84
N GLY A 146 13.04 -1.42 3.82
CA GLY A 146 13.11 -2.16 2.56
C GLY A 146 11.81 -2.07 1.75
N THR A 147 11.93 -1.70 0.48
CA THR A 147 10.82 -1.64 -0.49
C THR A 147 11.23 -2.27 -1.83
N ILE A 148 10.25 -2.56 -2.70
CA ILE A 148 10.45 -3.16 -4.02
C ILE A 148 9.59 -2.50 -5.09
N GLY A 149 10.10 -2.50 -6.31
CA GLY A 149 9.39 -2.19 -7.55
C GLY A 149 9.59 -3.31 -8.57
N VAL A 150 8.58 -3.57 -9.41
CA VAL A 150 8.68 -4.55 -10.50
C VAL A 150 8.57 -3.83 -11.83
N ALA A 151 9.64 -3.90 -12.63
CA ALA A 151 9.72 -3.31 -13.94
C ALA A 151 8.82 -4.05 -14.96
N PRO A 152 8.40 -3.39 -16.06
CA PRO A 152 7.61 -4.04 -17.11
C PRO A 152 8.32 -5.23 -17.79
N ASN A 153 9.63 -5.39 -17.65
CA ASN A 153 10.40 -6.53 -18.15
C ASN A 153 10.60 -7.65 -17.10
N GLY A 154 9.95 -7.56 -15.93
CA GLY A 154 10.02 -8.55 -14.86
C GLY A 154 11.21 -8.40 -13.92
N ARG A 155 12.08 -7.39 -14.13
CA ARG A 155 13.15 -7.06 -13.17
C ARG A 155 12.54 -6.55 -11.87
N ILE A 156 13.05 -7.05 -10.75
CA ILE A 156 12.71 -6.55 -9.41
C ILE A 156 13.82 -5.61 -8.98
N ASP A 157 13.47 -4.41 -8.55
CA ASP A 157 14.37 -3.42 -7.98
C ASP A 157 14.04 -3.27 -6.50
N SER A 158 15.04 -3.30 -5.62
CA SER A 158 14.86 -3.09 -4.18
C SER A 158 15.78 -2.00 -3.66
N VAL A 159 15.26 -1.17 -2.76
CA VAL A 159 16.01 -0.14 -2.05
C VAL A 159 15.68 -0.14 -0.57
N TRP A 160 16.64 0.30 0.25
CA TRP A 160 16.51 0.37 1.71
C TRP A 160 17.53 1.36 2.28
N LEU A 161 17.29 1.80 3.51
CA LEU A 161 18.27 2.57 4.30
C LEU A 161 19.17 1.63 5.09
N ASP A 162 20.45 1.98 5.17
CA ASP A 162 21.49 1.05 5.61
C ASP A 162 22.56 1.74 6.47
N SER A 163 22.80 1.22 7.67
CA SER A 163 23.83 1.72 8.60
C SER A 163 25.16 0.98 8.52
N ARG A 164 25.35 0.07 7.55
CA ARG A 164 26.52 -0.82 7.49
C ARG A 164 27.85 -0.07 7.46
N ASN A 165 27.88 1.08 6.79
CA ASN A 165 29.09 1.90 6.65
C ASN A 165 29.31 2.89 7.80
N ALA A 166 28.33 3.08 8.68
CA ALA A 166 28.42 4.05 9.76
C ALA A 166 29.11 3.48 11.01
N ALA A 167 30.09 4.21 11.55
CA ALA A 167 30.78 3.83 12.77
C ALA A 167 29.85 3.89 14.01
N ASN A 168 28.91 4.83 14.03
CA ASN A 168 27.93 5.00 15.11
C ASN A 168 26.73 4.03 15.01
N ASN A 169 26.64 3.25 13.94
CA ASN A 169 25.51 2.36 13.64
C ASN A 169 24.13 3.05 13.57
N ILE A 170 24.11 4.35 13.28
CA ILE A 170 22.91 5.18 13.18
C ILE A 170 22.85 5.85 11.82
N ASP A 171 23.94 6.49 11.41
CA ASP A 171 23.98 7.19 10.12
C ASP A 171 23.68 6.20 9.01
N SER A 172 22.85 6.62 8.08
CA SER A 172 22.30 5.74 7.05
C SER A 172 22.68 6.23 5.67
N GLN A 173 22.74 5.30 4.72
CA GLN A 173 22.79 5.56 3.29
C GLN A 173 21.66 4.81 2.61
N LEU A 174 21.18 5.32 1.48
CA LEU A 174 20.31 4.57 0.60
C LEU A 174 21.13 3.52 -0.15
N PHE A 175 20.64 2.29 -0.18
CA PHE A 175 21.23 1.19 -0.93
C PHE A 175 20.26 0.63 -1.97
N TYR A 176 20.81 -0.01 -3.00
CA TYR A 176 20.10 -0.61 -4.11
C TYR A 176 20.63 -2.01 -4.45
N SER A 177 19.71 -2.90 -4.82
CA SER A 177 19.98 -4.19 -5.46
C SER A 177 18.81 -4.57 -6.37
N TYR A 178 19.05 -5.42 -7.36
CA TYR A 178 18.03 -5.88 -8.29
C TYR A 178 18.12 -7.38 -8.57
N SER A 179 17.02 -7.94 -9.07
CA SER A 179 16.92 -9.33 -9.52
C SER A 179 16.30 -9.41 -10.91
N THR A 180 16.81 -10.34 -11.74
CA THR A 180 16.29 -10.60 -13.10
C THR A 180 15.75 -12.02 -13.28
N ASP A 181 15.75 -12.83 -12.21
CA ASP A 181 15.29 -14.21 -12.20
C ASP A 181 14.07 -14.42 -11.27
N GLY A 182 13.32 -13.35 -11.05
CA GLY A 182 12.14 -13.33 -10.19
C GLY A 182 12.47 -13.45 -8.71
N GLY A 183 13.64 -12.98 -8.27
CA GLY A 183 14.06 -12.95 -6.87
C GLY A 183 14.73 -14.23 -6.37
N VAL A 184 15.25 -15.10 -7.26
CA VAL A 184 16.11 -16.23 -6.83
C VAL A 184 17.48 -15.72 -6.43
N THR A 185 18.05 -14.84 -7.25
CA THR A 185 19.34 -14.21 -7.00
C THR A 185 19.22 -12.69 -7.08
N TRP A 186 20.12 -12.01 -6.38
CA TRP A 186 20.18 -10.56 -6.27
C TRP A 186 21.56 -10.06 -6.67
N SER A 187 21.62 -8.89 -7.30
CA SER A 187 22.87 -8.22 -7.62
C SER A 187 23.62 -7.81 -6.36
N ALA A 188 24.92 -7.58 -6.49
CA ALA A 188 25.71 -6.93 -5.45
C ALA A 188 25.02 -5.62 -5.01
N ASN A 189 25.04 -5.37 -3.70
CA ASN A 189 24.46 -4.16 -3.13
C ASN A 189 25.33 -2.95 -3.46
N VAL A 190 24.69 -1.82 -3.78
CA VAL A 190 25.39 -0.56 -4.08
C VAL A 190 24.81 0.56 -3.23
N ALA A 191 25.68 1.34 -2.58
CA ALA A 191 25.28 2.59 -1.93
C ALA A 191 25.00 3.65 -3.01
N VAL A 192 23.83 4.29 -2.94
CA VAL A 192 23.35 5.24 -3.96
C VAL A 192 23.18 6.66 -3.42
N SER A 193 23.49 6.89 -2.14
CA SER A 193 23.50 8.23 -1.54
C SER A 193 24.71 8.46 -0.65
N ASP A 194 24.95 9.73 -0.33
CA ASP A 194 25.80 10.11 0.81
C ASP A 194 25.20 9.62 2.13
N SER A 195 26.01 9.67 3.19
CA SER A 195 25.57 9.33 4.55
C SER A 195 24.82 10.50 5.18
N PHE A 196 23.77 10.19 5.94
CA PHE A 196 22.98 11.17 6.68
C PHE A 196 22.54 10.65 8.04
N ASN A 197 22.26 11.57 8.97
CA ASN A 197 21.75 11.23 10.29
C ASN A 197 20.20 11.17 10.27
N PRO A 198 19.58 9.99 10.42
CA PRO A 198 18.12 9.87 10.39
C PRO A 198 17.42 10.43 11.64
N LEU A 199 18.19 10.80 12.68
CA LEU A 199 17.66 11.31 13.95
C LEU A 199 17.55 12.84 14.01
N GLU A 200 17.87 13.56 12.92
CA GLU A 200 17.67 15.01 12.89
C GLU A 200 16.20 15.36 13.22
N GLY A 201 16.01 16.35 14.09
CA GLY A 201 14.70 16.74 14.61
C GLY A 201 14.09 15.81 15.68
N TRP A 202 14.63 14.60 15.94
CA TRP A 202 14.14 13.73 17.03
C TRP A 202 14.73 14.15 18.40
N PRO A 203 13.98 14.12 19.52
CA PRO A 203 12.56 13.76 19.66
C PRO A 203 11.57 14.93 19.53
N ILE A 204 12.06 16.15 19.30
CA ILE A 204 11.29 17.38 19.55
C ILE A 204 10.43 17.81 18.35
N GLN A 205 10.88 17.59 17.12
CA GLN A 205 10.34 18.23 15.92
C GLN A 205 9.64 17.28 14.94
N GLN A 206 9.30 16.07 15.40
CA GLN A 206 8.82 14.94 14.60
C GLN A 206 9.86 14.53 13.55
N LYS A 207 10.36 13.30 13.69
CA LYS A 207 11.38 12.66 12.84
C LYS A 207 11.17 12.88 11.33
N ILE A 208 12.23 12.62 10.56
CA ILE A 208 12.37 12.72 9.09
C ILE A 208 11.31 11.99 8.22
N GLY A 209 10.36 11.30 8.85
CA GLY A 209 9.34 10.50 8.20
C GLY A 209 9.65 9.00 8.22
N ASP A 210 8.64 8.22 7.82
CA ASP A 210 8.67 6.75 7.87
C ASP A 210 8.51 6.10 6.48
N TYR A 211 8.90 6.74 5.37
CA TYR A 211 8.54 6.19 4.05
C TYR A 211 9.62 6.39 2.98
N ILE A 212 9.81 5.34 2.19
CA ILE A 212 10.56 5.30 0.93
C ILE A 212 9.76 4.48 -0.07
N THR A 213 9.85 4.83 -1.35
CA THR A 213 9.24 4.05 -2.43
C THR A 213 10.11 4.07 -3.68
N ILE A 214 9.87 3.11 -4.56
CA ILE A 214 10.51 3.00 -5.87
C ILE A 214 9.46 2.63 -6.91
N VAL A 215 9.53 3.26 -8.08
CA VAL A 215 8.76 2.88 -9.27
C VAL A 215 9.73 2.47 -10.36
N SER A 216 9.56 1.27 -10.91
CA SER A 216 10.47 0.70 -11.90
C SER A 216 9.94 0.79 -13.31
N ASP A 217 10.81 1.15 -14.25
CA ASP A 217 10.60 0.98 -15.69
C ASP A 217 11.64 0.00 -16.27
N ASN A 218 11.62 -0.20 -17.59
CA ASN A 218 12.50 -1.18 -18.24
C ASN A 218 14.01 -0.90 -18.05
N THR A 219 14.40 0.34 -17.77
CA THR A 219 15.80 0.78 -17.70
C THR A 219 16.32 0.93 -16.27
N GLY A 220 15.46 1.12 -15.27
CA GLY A 220 15.84 1.33 -13.88
C GLY A 220 14.64 1.62 -12.98
N GLY A 221 14.88 2.24 -11.84
CA GLY A 221 13.83 2.70 -10.92
C GLY A 221 14.03 4.14 -10.44
N ASP A 222 12.92 4.83 -10.27
CA ASP A 222 12.84 6.16 -9.68
C ASP A 222 12.47 6.02 -8.21
N VAL A 223 13.38 6.48 -7.34
CA VAL A 223 13.26 6.35 -5.88
C VAL A 223 12.90 7.71 -5.29
N ALA A 224 11.95 7.72 -4.36
CA ALA A 224 11.66 8.86 -3.49
C ALA A 224 11.89 8.46 -2.04
N TYR A 225 12.74 9.21 -1.33
CA TYR A 225 13.13 8.90 0.05
C TYR A 225 13.43 10.18 0.83
N SER A 226 13.34 10.14 2.15
CA SER A 226 13.75 11.26 3.00
C SER A 226 15.19 11.12 3.50
N ALA A 227 15.91 12.24 3.57
CA ALA A 227 17.28 12.32 4.08
C ALA A 227 17.60 13.72 4.63
N THR A 228 18.75 13.87 5.31
CA THR A 228 19.15 15.09 6.02
C THR A 228 20.47 15.65 5.50
N PHE A 229 20.64 15.71 4.18
CA PHE A 229 21.91 16.16 3.59
C PHE A 229 22.17 17.66 3.78
N ASN A 230 21.12 18.48 3.69
CA ASN A 230 21.25 19.94 3.69
C ASN A 230 21.47 20.48 5.10
N PHE A 231 22.61 21.12 5.35
CA PHE A 231 22.87 21.81 6.62
C PHE A 231 22.37 23.26 6.56
N ASN A 232 21.55 23.65 7.53
CA ASN A 232 21.09 25.02 7.69
C ASN A 232 21.95 25.76 8.74
N PRO A 233 22.83 26.69 8.33
CA PRO A 233 23.72 27.39 9.27
C PRO A 233 22.99 28.34 10.22
N SER A 234 21.74 28.72 9.91
CA SER A 234 20.96 29.63 10.76
C SER A 234 20.34 28.91 11.96
N SER A 235 19.94 27.65 11.79
CA SER A 235 19.47 26.80 12.90
C SER A 235 20.59 25.94 13.52
N GLY A 236 21.71 25.74 12.81
CA GLY A 236 22.77 24.82 13.22
C GLY A 236 22.36 23.35 13.12
N GLN A 237 21.36 23.03 12.29
CA GLN A 237 20.78 21.70 12.12
C GLN A 237 20.68 21.33 10.65
N HIS A 238 20.57 20.03 10.36
CA HIS A 238 20.21 19.59 9.02
C HIS A 238 18.70 19.75 8.76
N GLU A 239 18.33 19.93 7.50
CA GLU A 239 16.95 19.98 7.04
C GLU A 239 16.45 18.56 6.76
N GLN A 240 15.14 18.35 6.95
CA GLN A 240 14.48 17.07 6.70
C GLN A 240 13.77 17.16 5.35
N ASP A 241 14.40 16.65 4.30
CA ASP A 241 13.93 16.83 2.91
C ASP A 241 13.57 15.49 2.25
N VAL A 242 12.76 15.57 1.19
CA VAL A 242 12.49 14.47 0.27
C VAL A 242 13.40 14.59 -0.95
N TYR A 243 14.14 13.54 -1.25
CA TYR A 243 15.06 13.43 -2.37
C TYR A 243 14.55 12.41 -3.39
N PHE A 244 14.93 12.64 -4.65
CA PHE A 244 14.66 11.74 -5.77
C PHE A 244 15.98 11.27 -6.36
N VAL A 245 16.09 9.96 -6.62
CA VAL A 245 17.27 9.39 -7.28
C VAL A 245 16.84 8.30 -8.26
N ARG A 246 17.55 8.25 -9.38
CA ARG A 246 17.41 7.20 -10.38
C ARG A 246 18.43 6.10 -10.10
N VAL A 247 17.98 4.87 -9.94
CA VAL A 247 18.84 3.68 -9.79
C VAL A 247 18.72 2.79 -11.03
N SER A 248 19.78 2.07 -11.40
CA SER A 248 19.73 1.18 -12.57
C SER A 248 20.70 0.00 -12.48
N PRO A 249 20.41 -1.13 -13.17
CA PRO A 249 21.25 -2.33 -13.18
C PRO A 249 22.70 -2.16 -13.64
N SER A 250 22.96 -1.14 -14.48
CA SER A 250 24.31 -0.72 -14.84
C SER A 250 24.73 0.38 -13.89
N GLY A 251 25.79 0.17 -13.10
CA GLY A 251 26.40 1.15 -12.20
C GLY A 251 26.99 2.37 -12.93
N GLY A 252 26.17 3.11 -13.68
CA GLY A 252 26.47 4.46 -14.11
C GLY A 252 26.80 5.32 -12.89
N PRO A 253 27.63 6.36 -13.06
CA PRO A 253 28.10 7.16 -11.94
C PRO A 253 26.92 7.60 -11.09
N THR A 254 27.04 7.43 -9.76
CA THR A 254 26.06 7.87 -8.77
C THR A 254 25.62 9.28 -9.11
N PRO A 255 24.38 9.51 -9.57
CA PRO A 255 23.91 10.86 -9.83
C PRO A 255 23.86 11.58 -8.47
N THR A 256 24.49 12.75 -8.37
CA THR A 256 24.35 13.60 -7.19
C THR A 256 22.87 13.96 -7.05
N PRO A 257 22.23 13.71 -5.89
CA PRO A 257 20.83 14.05 -5.68
C PRO A 257 20.65 15.55 -5.96
N THR A 258 19.78 15.86 -6.90
CA THR A 258 19.45 17.25 -7.24
C THR A 258 18.30 17.69 -6.35
N VAL A 259 18.47 18.80 -5.64
CA VAL A 259 17.39 19.40 -4.84
C VAL A 259 16.24 19.74 -5.79
N SER A 260 15.04 19.20 -5.53
CA SER A 260 13.85 19.63 -6.25
C SER A 260 13.60 21.11 -5.93
N PRO A 261 13.33 22.00 -6.90
CA PRO A 261 12.95 23.36 -6.59
C PRO A 261 11.71 23.35 -5.69
N THR A 262 11.73 24.16 -4.64
CA THR A 262 10.57 24.40 -3.78
C THR A 262 9.36 24.67 -4.67
N PRO A 263 8.21 24.00 -4.47
CA PRO A 263 7.01 24.27 -5.25
C PRO A 263 6.70 25.76 -5.13
N THR A 264 6.90 26.49 -6.23
CA THR A 264 6.48 27.88 -6.30
C THR A 264 4.96 27.84 -6.19
N THR A 265 4.41 28.55 -5.21
CA THR A 265 2.95 28.64 -5.04
C THR A 265 2.33 29.03 -6.37
N THR A 266 1.69 28.09 -7.06
CA THR A 266 0.82 28.40 -8.18
C THR A 266 -0.21 29.39 -7.64
N PRO A 267 -0.38 30.58 -8.25
CA PRO A 267 -1.35 31.54 -7.76
C PRO A 267 -2.71 30.85 -7.69
N THR A 268 -3.27 30.80 -6.48
CA THR A 268 -4.63 30.34 -6.25
C THR A 268 -5.54 31.17 -7.13
N VAL A 269 -6.07 30.57 -8.19
CA VAL A 269 -7.20 31.14 -8.91
C VAL A 269 -8.31 31.26 -7.88
N THR A 270 -8.59 32.48 -7.44
CA THR A 270 -9.76 32.76 -6.63
C THR A 270 -10.95 32.37 -7.50
N PRO A 271 -11.76 31.37 -7.11
CA PRO A 271 -12.95 31.05 -7.87
C PRO A 271 -13.81 32.31 -7.90
N THR A 272 -14.00 32.87 -9.09
CA THR A 272 -15.00 33.92 -9.28
C THR A 272 -16.33 33.27 -8.92
N ALA A 273 -17.02 33.82 -7.92
CA ALA A 273 -18.29 33.28 -7.46
C ALA A 273 -19.25 33.16 -8.66
N THR A 274 -19.54 31.93 -9.08
CA THR A 274 -20.65 31.66 -9.98
C THR A 274 -21.91 32.12 -9.27
N ALA A 275 -22.67 33.01 -9.91
CA ALA A 275 -23.90 33.56 -9.33
C ALA A 275 -24.80 32.42 -8.85
N THR A 276 -25.07 32.39 -7.54
CA THR A 276 -26.07 31.52 -6.94
C THR A 276 -27.42 31.81 -7.61
N ALA A 277 -28.01 30.81 -8.25
CA ALA A 277 -29.37 30.93 -8.78
C ALA A 277 -30.29 31.35 -7.63
N THR A 278 -30.92 32.52 -7.78
CA THR A 278 -31.96 32.99 -6.86
C THR A 278 -33.08 31.96 -6.84
N PRO A 279 -33.54 31.48 -5.68
CA PRO A 279 -34.69 30.58 -5.63
C PRO A 279 -35.89 31.30 -6.25
N THR A 280 -36.42 30.74 -7.34
CA THR A 280 -37.70 31.21 -7.89
C THR A 280 -38.78 30.79 -6.91
N VAL A 281 -39.43 31.77 -6.29
CA VAL A 281 -40.59 31.55 -5.44
C VAL A 281 -41.71 31.01 -6.30
N THR A 282 -42.00 29.71 -6.18
CA THR A 282 -43.25 29.14 -6.69
C THR A 282 -44.39 29.67 -5.84
N VAL A 283 -45.18 30.59 -6.40
CA VAL A 283 -46.40 31.09 -5.77
C VAL A 283 -47.43 29.95 -5.77
N THR A 284 -47.74 29.43 -4.58
CA THR A 284 -48.86 28.51 -4.37
C THR A 284 -50.18 29.27 -4.53
N PRO A 285 -51.08 28.92 -5.47
CA PRO A 285 -52.41 29.49 -5.52
C PRO A 285 -53.23 28.95 -4.33
N SER A 286 -53.59 29.85 -3.41
CA SER A 286 -54.65 29.63 -2.42
C SER A 286 -56.00 29.75 -3.13
N GLY A 287 -56.79 28.68 -3.08
CA GLY A 287 -58.12 28.62 -3.68
C GLY A 287 -58.77 27.29 -3.36
N THR A 288 -59.36 27.19 -2.18
CA THR A 288 -60.14 26.05 -1.69
C THR A 288 -61.40 25.83 -2.53
N PRO A 289 -61.61 24.66 -3.15
CA PRO A 289 -62.93 24.20 -3.55
C PRO A 289 -63.52 23.32 -2.45
N THR A 290 -64.65 23.74 -1.89
CA THR A 290 -65.50 22.95 -0.99
C THR A 290 -66.01 21.69 -1.69
N ALA A 291 -65.62 20.51 -1.20
CA ALA A 291 -66.16 19.23 -1.65
C ALA A 291 -67.37 18.82 -0.79
N THR A 292 -68.50 18.63 -1.46
CA THR A 292 -69.76 18.07 -0.97
C THR A 292 -69.58 16.60 -0.53
N PRO A 293 -70.21 16.12 0.55
CA PRO A 293 -69.94 14.79 1.11
C PRO A 293 -70.44 13.67 0.19
N ARG A 294 -69.52 12.79 -0.21
CA ARG A 294 -69.81 11.55 -0.96
C ARG A 294 -70.05 10.40 0.01
N GLN A 295 -71.14 9.67 -0.20
CA GLN A 295 -71.64 8.60 0.68
C GLN A 295 -70.63 7.47 0.91
N THR A 296 -70.58 7.02 2.18
CA THR A 296 -69.80 5.90 2.70
C THR A 296 -70.20 4.57 2.05
N PRO A 297 -69.28 3.84 1.40
CA PRO A 297 -69.55 2.48 0.94
C PRO A 297 -69.54 1.49 2.11
N THR A 298 -70.60 0.68 2.19
CA THR A 298 -70.75 -0.43 3.14
C THR A 298 -69.69 -1.53 2.88
N PRO A 299 -69.08 -2.13 3.92
CA PRO A 299 -68.09 -3.19 3.75
C PRO A 299 -68.70 -4.45 3.14
N ARG A 300 -68.05 -4.97 2.08
CA ARG A 300 -68.40 -6.23 1.41
C ARG A 300 -67.68 -7.39 2.09
N PHE A 301 -68.43 -8.36 2.59
CA PHE A 301 -67.91 -9.61 3.13
C PHE A 301 -67.21 -10.44 2.05
N GLY A 302 -66.06 -11.03 2.39
CA GLY A 302 -65.35 -11.99 1.56
C GLY A 302 -66.17 -13.27 1.32
N PRO A 303 -65.92 -13.99 0.22
CA PRO A 303 -66.72 -15.15 -0.17
C PRO A 303 -66.52 -16.35 0.77
N THR A 304 -67.64 -16.95 1.17
CA THR A 304 -67.76 -18.17 1.97
C THR A 304 -67.24 -19.41 1.21
N PRO A 305 -66.55 -20.37 1.87
CA PRO A 305 -66.12 -21.62 1.23
C PRO A 305 -67.32 -22.46 0.76
N ARG A 306 -67.24 -23.01 -0.45
CA ARG A 306 -68.28 -23.89 -1.03
C ARG A 306 -68.13 -25.32 -0.48
N PRO A 307 -69.22 -25.99 -0.05
CA PRO A 307 -69.15 -27.36 0.44
C PRO A 307 -68.86 -28.37 -0.68
N ARG A 308 -68.09 -29.40 -0.32
CA ARG A 308 -67.72 -30.57 -1.12
C ARG A 308 -68.96 -31.46 -1.37
N PRO A 309 -69.28 -31.85 -2.63
CA PRO A 309 -70.37 -32.79 -2.88
C PRO A 309 -70.03 -34.22 -2.44
N THR A 310 -70.95 -34.86 -1.72
CA THR A 310 -70.94 -36.30 -1.41
C THR A 310 -71.50 -37.09 -2.62
N PRO A 311 -70.94 -38.25 -3.00
CA PRO A 311 -71.48 -39.06 -4.09
C PRO A 311 -72.84 -39.68 -3.75
N ALA A 312 -73.72 -39.83 -4.75
CA ALA A 312 -74.99 -40.53 -4.63
C ALA A 312 -74.80 -42.07 -4.53
N PRO A 313 -75.75 -42.80 -3.91
CA PRO A 313 -75.68 -44.26 -3.79
C PRO A 313 -75.92 -44.92 -5.17
N ARG A 314 -75.20 -46.00 -5.43
CA ARG A 314 -75.42 -46.85 -6.62
C ARG A 314 -76.64 -47.76 -6.36
N PRO A 315 -77.53 -47.98 -7.35
CA PRO A 315 -78.56 -49.02 -7.28
C PRO A 315 -77.96 -50.43 -7.31
#